data_AF-A0A0U2ZXS0-F1
#
_entry.id   AF-A0A0U2ZXS0-F1
#
_cell.length_a   1.000
_cell.length_b   1.000
_cell.length_c   1.000
_cell.angle_alpha   90.00
_cell.angle_beta   90.00
_cell.angle_gamma   90.00
#
_symmetry.space_group_name_H-M   'P 1'
#
loop_
_entity.id
_entity.type
_entity.pdbx_description
1 polymer ?
#
loop_
_entity_poly.entity_id
_entity_poly.type
_entity_poly.pdbx_seq_one_letter_code
_entity_poly.pdbx_strand_id
1 'polypeptide(L)'
;MGKFMSTESLRISPNYTVTHWEKLQQTNEANWSKAVAIIRDRLEGRFLRFADQCLTDIHSGFVVLAIDCLVAETIQQFTEGIEYSKNPRGVFKRFLGRPQFRPYFKPENVRDDFYDDIRCGLLHQAEAKNQWRVRRDQQKLLTTVGTGYVINVMLFHAAIKAILDDYLAQLLLPENDKLRENLWT
;
A
#
# COMPACT_ATOMS: atom_id res chain seq x y z
N MET A 1 -29.05 -35.28 13.78
CA MET A 1 -29.24 -34.68 12.44
C MET A 1 -28.20 -33.57 12.29
N GLY A 2 -27.05 -33.86 11.68
CA GLY A 2 -25.95 -32.90 11.57
C GLY A 2 -26.31 -31.77 10.61
N LYS A 3 -26.19 -30.51 11.06
CA LYS A 3 -26.21 -29.34 10.18
C LYS A 3 -24.98 -29.41 9.28
N PHE A 4 -25.19 -29.62 7.98
CA PHE A 4 -24.20 -29.33 6.96
C PHE A 4 -23.82 -27.85 7.06
N MET A 5 -22.63 -27.56 7.57
CA MET A 5 -22.00 -26.26 7.34
C MET A 5 -21.52 -26.27 5.90
N SER A 6 -22.05 -25.37 5.06
CA SER A 6 -21.40 -25.08 3.79
C SER A 6 -20.00 -24.56 4.10
N THR A 7 -18.97 -25.26 3.65
CA THR A 7 -17.58 -24.82 3.71
C THR A 7 -17.40 -23.65 2.75
N GLU A 8 -17.74 -22.43 3.19
CA GLU A 8 -17.46 -21.23 2.40
C GLU A 8 -15.95 -21.10 2.22
N SER A 9 -15.50 -21.10 0.96
CA SER A 9 -14.09 -20.96 0.61
C SER A 9 -13.54 -19.63 1.15
N LEU A 10 -12.33 -19.65 1.71
CA LEU A 10 -11.71 -18.48 2.36
C LEU A 10 -11.67 -17.29 1.40
N ARG A 11 -12.27 -16.16 1.79
CA ARG A 11 -12.21 -14.90 1.04
C ARG A 11 -10.85 -14.24 1.17
N ILE A 12 -10.18 -14.03 0.05
CA ILE A 12 -8.88 -13.30 -0.03
C ILE A 12 -9.07 -11.82 -0.36
N SER A 13 -10.23 -11.45 -0.90
CA SER A 13 -10.71 -10.09 -1.10
C SER A 13 -12.25 -10.06 -0.88
N PRO A 14 -12.96 -8.92 -0.97
CA PRO A 14 -14.41 -8.88 -0.77
C PRO A 14 -15.21 -9.78 -1.71
N ASN A 15 -14.82 -9.84 -2.98
CA ASN A 15 -15.54 -10.54 -4.05
C ASN A 15 -14.87 -11.85 -4.51
N TYR A 16 -13.67 -12.17 -4.00
CA TYR A 16 -12.91 -13.35 -4.43
C TYR A 16 -12.43 -14.21 -3.27
N THR A 17 -12.36 -15.51 -3.56
CA THR A 17 -11.89 -16.56 -2.64
C THR A 17 -10.56 -17.14 -3.09
N VAL A 18 -9.91 -17.90 -2.21
CA VAL A 18 -8.66 -18.61 -2.52
C VAL A 18 -8.80 -19.49 -3.77
N THR A 19 -9.94 -20.16 -3.93
CA THR A 19 -10.23 -21.00 -5.10
C THR A 19 -10.28 -20.21 -6.42
N HIS A 20 -10.58 -18.91 -6.39
CA HIS A 20 -10.49 -18.08 -7.59
C HIS A 20 -9.04 -17.85 -8.01
N TRP A 21 -8.14 -17.64 -7.04
CA TRP A 21 -6.71 -17.43 -7.28
C TRP A 21 -6.02 -18.73 -7.72
N GLU A 22 -6.28 -19.85 -7.05
CA GLU A 22 -5.68 -21.17 -7.35
C GLU A 22 -5.99 -21.69 -8.76
N LYS A 23 -7.07 -21.20 -9.37
CA LYS A 23 -7.44 -21.53 -10.77
C LYS A 23 -6.63 -20.74 -11.80
N LEU A 24 -5.95 -19.67 -11.39
CA LEU A 24 -5.15 -18.85 -12.28
C LEU A 24 -3.78 -19.49 -12.50
N GLN A 25 -3.31 -19.38 -13.73
CA GLN A 25 -1.98 -19.82 -14.16
C GLN A 25 -1.22 -18.62 -14.69
N GLN A 26 -0.03 -18.38 -14.15
CA GLN A 26 0.86 -17.27 -14.53
C GLN A 26 1.22 -17.29 -16.03
N THR A 27 1.35 -18.49 -16.59
CA THR A 27 1.71 -18.73 -18.00
C THR A 27 0.56 -18.50 -18.99
N ASN A 28 -0.66 -18.29 -18.50
CA ASN A 28 -1.83 -18.07 -19.33
C ASN A 28 -2.21 -16.58 -19.33
N GLU A 29 -2.00 -15.91 -20.46
CA GLU A 29 -2.22 -14.47 -20.62
C GLU A 29 -3.64 -14.02 -20.20
N ALA A 30 -4.65 -14.83 -20.51
CA ALA A 30 -6.04 -14.50 -20.21
C ALA A 30 -6.33 -14.39 -18.69
N ASN A 31 -5.48 -14.98 -17.85
CA ASN A 31 -5.65 -14.95 -16.39
C ASN A 31 -5.18 -13.65 -15.74
N TRP A 32 -4.32 -12.86 -16.41
CA TRP A 32 -3.74 -11.64 -15.83
C TRP A 32 -4.77 -10.57 -15.50
N SER A 33 -5.77 -10.40 -16.36
CA SER A 33 -6.90 -9.50 -16.08
C SER A 33 -7.65 -9.90 -14.80
N LYS A 34 -7.79 -11.21 -14.56
CA LYS A 34 -8.44 -11.71 -13.34
C LYS A 34 -7.57 -11.56 -12.10
N ALA A 35 -6.26 -11.82 -12.21
CA ALA A 35 -5.31 -11.61 -11.13
C ALA A 35 -5.28 -10.15 -10.68
N VAL A 36 -5.19 -9.22 -11.63
CA VAL A 36 -5.27 -7.76 -11.38
C VAL A 36 -6.59 -7.39 -10.69
N ALA A 37 -7.72 -7.93 -11.16
CA ALA A 37 -9.01 -7.68 -10.53
C ALA A 37 -9.07 -8.17 -9.07
N ILE A 38 -8.46 -9.32 -8.75
CA ILE A 38 -8.39 -9.84 -7.37
C ILE A 38 -7.55 -8.93 -6.48
N ILE A 39 -6.39 -8.48 -6.97
CA ILE A 39 -5.49 -7.59 -6.19
C ILE A 39 -6.14 -6.24 -5.95
N ARG A 40 -6.76 -5.66 -6.99
CA ARG A 40 -7.52 -4.40 -6.88
C ARG A 40 -8.63 -4.54 -5.83
N ASP A 41 -9.46 -5.58 -5.95
CA ASP A 41 -10.54 -5.84 -4.99
C ASP A 41 -10.02 -6.03 -3.56
N ARG A 42 -8.85 -6.66 -3.39
CA ARG A 42 -8.20 -6.82 -2.07
C ARG A 42 -7.78 -5.48 -1.49
N LEU A 43 -6.97 -4.70 -2.22
CA LEU A 43 -6.34 -3.48 -1.69
C LEU A 43 -7.34 -2.31 -1.63
N GLU A 44 -8.20 -2.15 -2.62
CA GLU A 44 -9.24 -1.13 -2.56
C GLU A 44 -10.36 -1.53 -1.60
N GLY A 45 -10.91 -2.72 -1.76
CA GLY A 45 -12.13 -3.13 -1.07
C GLY A 45 -11.96 -3.37 0.43
N ARG A 46 -10.74 -3.68 0.89
CA ARG A 46 -10.43 -3.87 2.33
C ARG A 46 -9.67 -2.71 2.96
N PHE A 47 -9.04 -1.84 2.17
CA PHE A 47 -8.17 -0.79 2.72
C PHE A 47 -8.49 0.57 2.12
N LEU A 48 -8.16 0.83 0.85
CA LEU A 48 -8.17 2.19 0.30
C LEU A 48 -9.57 2.81 0.24
N ARG A 49 -10.63 2.02 0.03
CA ARG A 49 -12.01 2.52 0.11
C ARG A 49 -12.33 3.08 1.50
N PHE A 50 -11.83 2.45 2.56
CA PHE A 50 -12.04 2.94 3.91
C PHE A 50 -11.16 4.14 4.22
N ALA A 51 -9.95 4.21 3.65
CA ALA A 51 -9.13 5.42 3.72
C ALA A 51 -9.83 6.61 3.01
N ASP A 52 -10.38 6.41 1.81
CA ASP A 52 -11.20 7.41 1.09
C ASP A 52 -12.37 7.90 1.95
N GLN A 53 -13.11 6.97 2.57
CA GLN A 53 -14.22 7.29 3.47
C GLN A 53 -13.77 8.05 4.72
N CYS A 54 -12.66 7.63 5.34
CA CYS A 54 -12.10 8.31 6.49
C CYS A 54 -11.65 9.73 6.13
N LEU A 55 -11.09 9.96 4.94
CA LEU A 55 -10.54 11.25 4.53
C LEU A 55 -11.55 12.41 4.58
N THR A 56 -12.86 12.14 4.57
CA THR A 56 -13.89 13.17 4.74
C THR A 56 -13.90 13.78 6.15
N ASP A 57 -13.40 13.07 7.15
CA ASP A 57 -13.25 13.55 8.52
C ASP A 57 -11.89 14.26 8.71
N ILE A 58 -11.90 15.50 9.22
CA ILE A 58 -10.69 16.31 9.39
C ILE A 58 -9.66 15.69 10.34
N HIS A 59 -10.09 14.85 11.30
CA HIS A 59 -9.25 14.21 12.32
C HIS A 59 -8.73 12.82 11.91
N SER A 60 -9.15 12.28 10.77
CA SER A 60 -8.78 10.93 10.36
C SER A 60 -7.36 10.77 9.77
N GLY A 61 -6.52 11.80 9.81
CA GLY A 61 -5.21 11.78 9.13
C GLY A 61 -4.31 10.62 9.56
N PHE A 62 -4.36 10.24 10.84
CA PHE A 62 -3.55 9.14 11.37
C PHE A 62 -4.04 7.78 10.88
N VAL A 63 -5.36 7.53 10.89
CA VAL A 63 -5.91 6.25 10.41
C VAL A 63 -5.68 6.10 8.91
N VAL A 64 -5.81 7.18 8.13
CA VAL A 64 -5.55 7.15 6.70
C VAL A 64 -4.07 6.85 6.42
N LEU A 65 -3.14 7.56 7.07
CA LEU A 65 -1.71 7.27 6.89
C LEU A 65 -1.33 5.87 7.35
N ALA A 66 -1.95 5.33 8.40
CA ALA A 66 -1.70 3.96 8.83
C ALA A 66 -2.12 2.96 7.74
N ILE A 67 -3.32 3.12 7.16
CA ILE A 67 -3.80 2.31 6.04
C ILE A 67 -2.87 2.44 4.83
N ASP A 68 -2.50 3.67 4.48
CA ASP A 68 -1.62 3.97 3.36
C ASP A 68 -0.24 3.33 3.52
N CYS A 69 0.31 3.31 4.74
CA CYS A 69 1.58 2.64 5.02
C CYS A 69 1.48 1.11 4.85
N LEU A 70 0.38 0.49 5.27
CA LEU A 70 0.15 -0.95 5.06
C LEU A 70 0.10 -1.29 3.56
N VAL A 71 -0.62 -0.47 2.79
CA VAL A 71 -0.78 -0.66 1.34
C VAL A 71 0.53 -0.38 0.61
N ALA A 72 1.26 0.67 0.98
CA ALA A 72 2.58 1.01 0.44
C ALA A 72 3.56 -0.16 0.55
N GLU A 73 3.69 -0.74 1.75
CA GLU A 73 4.60 -1.86 1.98
C GLU A 73 4.17 -3.11 1.20
N THR A 74 2.86 -3.37 1.14
CA THR A 74 2.30 -4.49 0.36
C THR A 74 2.59 -4.35 -1.14
N ILE A 75 2.40 -3.16 -1.72
CA ILE A 75 2.72 -2.92 -3.14
C ILE A 75 4.22 -3.14 -3.39
N GLN A 76 5.09 -2.68 -2.49
CA GLN A 76 6.52 -2.86 -2.66
C GLN A 76 6.93 -4.33 -2.52
N GLN A 77 6.34 -5.07 -1.58
CA GLN A 77 6.52 -6.50 -1.43
C GLN A 77 6.11 -7.26 -2.69
N PHE A 78 4.94 -6.96 -3.26
CA PHE A 78 4.52 -7.56 -4.53
C PHE A 78 5.42 -7.18 -5.70
N THR A 79 5.88 -5.92 -5.75
CA THR A 79 6.82 -5.46 -6.78
C THR A 79 8.12 -6.28 -6.76
N GLU A 80 8.57 -6.70 -5.57
CA GLU A 80 9.86 -7.36 -5.37
C GLU A 80 9.77 -8.88 -5.20
N GLY A 81 8.56 -9.43 -5.09
CA GLY A 81 8.34 -10.86 -4.83
C GLY A 81 8.77 -11.28 -3.43
N ILE A 82 8.46 -10.43 -2.43
CA ILE A 82 8.82 -10.65 -1.03
C ILE A 82 7.56 -10.99 -0.24
N GLU A 83 7.36 -12.27 0.08
CA GLU A 83 6.27 -12.72 0.96
C GLU A 83 6.50 -12.25 2.42
N TYR A 84 7.72 -12.41 2.92
CA TYR A 84 8.12 -11.98 4.27
C TYR A 84 9.47 -11.26 4.23
N SER A 85 9.49 -9.99 4.67
CA SER A 85 10.70 -9.19 4.71
C SER A 85 11.41 -9.28 6.06
N LYS A 86 12.68 -9.71 6.06
CA LYS A 86 13.60 -9.55 7.21
C LYS A 86 14.10 -8.11 7.37
N ASN A 87 13.81 -7.23 6.41
CA ASN A 87 14.18 -5.83 6.41
C ASN A 87 13.01 -4.95 5.93
N PRO A 88 11.92 -4.85 6.72
CA PRO A 88 10.73 -4.06 6.36
C PRO A 88 11.06 -2.58 6.15
N ARG A 89 12.02 -2.03 6.91
CA ARG A 89 12.56 -0.68 6.70
C ARG A 89 13.09 -0.52 5.28
N GLY A 90 13.96 -1.41 4.83
CA GLY A 90 14.54 -1.34 3.49
C GLY A 90 13.49 -1.39 2.38
N VAL A 91 12.48 -2.26 2.53
CA VAL A 91 11.34 -2.34 1.60
C VAL A 91 10.60 -1.00 1.56
N PHE A 92 10.19 -0.48 2.71
CA PHE A 92 9.43 0.77 2.79
C PHE A 92 10.22 1.97 2.24
N LYS A 93 11.52 2.05 2.50
CA LYS A 93 12.38 3.12 1.96
C LYS A 93 12.48 3.07 0.44
N ARG A 94 12.54 1.88 -0.16
CA ARG A 94 12.50 1.74 -1.63
C ARG A 94 11.18 2.23 -2.20
N PHE A 95 10.06 1.97 -1.51
CA PHE A 95 8.76 2.54 -1.87
C PHE A 95 8.78 4.08 -1.87
N LEU A 96 9.29 4.70 -0.81
CA LEU A 96 9.45 6.17 -0.73
C LEU A 96 10.51 6.73 -1.71
N GLY A 97 11.29 5.84 -2.36
CA GLY A 97 12.23 6.19 -3.42
C GLY A 97 11.60 6.35 -4.81
N ARG A 98 10.31 6.00 -4.97
CA ARG A 98 9.58 6.10 -6.24
C ARG A 98 9.40 7.56 -6.69
N PRO A 99 9.23 7.83 -8.00
CA PRO A 99 9.13 9.19 -8.54
C PRO A 99 8.11 10.11 -7.85
N GLN A 100 7.00 9.56 -7.36
CA GLN A 100 5.93 10.28 -6.68
C GLN A 100 6.38 10.85 -5.31
N PHE A 101 7.31 10.16 -4.63
CA PHE A 101 7.78 10.52 -3.28
C PHE A 101 9.22 11.07 -3.30
N ARG A 102 10.06 10.63 -4.23
CA ARG A 102 11.49 10.96 -4.33
C ARG A 102 11.82 12.46 -4.25
N PRO A 103 11.01 13.41 -4.79
CA PRO A 103 11.28 14.83 -4.64
C PRO A 103 11.16 15.34 -3.20
N TYR A 104 10.34 14.68 -2.39
CA TYR A 104 9.97 15.11 -1.03
C TYR A 104 10.78 14.39 0.05
N PHE A 105 11.14 13.13 -0.19
CA PHE A 105 11.88 12.29 0.76
C PHE A 105 13.38 12.28 0.45
N LYS A 106 13.99 13.48 0.52
CA LYS A 106 15.43 13.72 0.41
C LYS A 106 15.90 14.69 1.51
N PRO A 107 17.08 14.49 2.14
CA PRO A 107 18.01 13.37 1.92
C PRO A 107 17.48 12.02 2.41
N GLU A 108 18.25 10.93 2.22
CA GLU A 108 17.81 9.55 2.51
C GLU A 108 17.32 9.36 3.95
N ASN A 109 17.88 10.13 4.90
CA ASN A 109 17.46 10.11 6.31
C ASN A 109 15.99 10.48 6.50
N VAL A 110 15.38 11.30 5.63
CA VAL A 110 13.95 11.63 5.72
C VAL A 110 13.07 10.38 5.56
N ARG A 111 13.53 9.37 4.80
CA ARG A 111 12.83 8.09 4.68
C ARG A 111 12.99 7.22 5.93
N ASP A 112 14.15 7.29 6.57
CA ASP A 112 14.36 6.62 7.86
C ASP A 112 13.46 7.23 8.93
N ASP A 113 13.46 8.56 9.04
CA ASP A 113 12.61 9.32 9.96
C ASP A 113 11.12 8.98 9.73
N PHE A 114 10.65 9.01 8.47
CA PHE A 114 9.26 8.65 8.18
C PHE A 114 8.93 7.21 8.59
N TYR A 115 9.83 6.26 8.33
CA TYR A 115 9.61 4.86 8.68
C TYR A 115 9.48 4.69 10.20
N ASP A 116 10.33 5.34 10.98
CA ASP A 116 10.33 5.21 12.45
C ASP A 116 9.21 6.02 13.12
N ASP A 117 8.98 7.23 12.64
CA ASP A 117 8.16 8.22 13.33
C ASP A 117 6.71 8.24 12.87
N ILE A 118 6.46 7.89 11.61
CA ILE A 118 5.11 7.79 11.03
C ILE A 118 4.71 6.32 10.90
N ARG A 119 5.39 5.52 10.07
CA ARG A 119 4.94 4.15 9.78
C ARG A 119 4.92 3.31 11.06
N CYS A 120 6.06 3.19 11.76
CA CYS A 120 6.13 2.43 13.00
C CYS A 120 5.37 3.13 14.13
N GLY A 121 5.53 4.45 14.27
CA GLY A 121 4.81 5.27 15.25
C GLY A 121 3.29 5.05 15.23
N LEU A 122 2.66 5.14 14.06
CA LEU A 122 1.22 4.95 13.94
C LEU A 122 0.79 3.50 14.18
N LEU A 123 1.52 2.52 13.63
CA LEU A 123 1.13 1.10 13.70
C LEU A 123 1.39 0.44 15.05
N HIS A 124 2.39 0.88 15.80
CA HIS A 124 2.80 0.25 17.06
C HIS A 124 2.59 1.12 18.30
N GLN A 125 2.47 2.44 18.14
CA GLN A 125 2.32 3.37 19.25
C GLN A 125 1.14 4.35 19.09
N ALA A 126 0.38 4.27 17.99
CA ALA A 126 -0.72 5.20 17.68
C ALA A 126 -0.31 6.69 17.73
N GLU A 127 0.95 7.02 17.38
CA GLU A 127 1.47 8.39 17.45
C GLU A 127 2.29 8.78 16.21
N ALA A 128 2.41 10.08 15.97
CA ALA A 128 3.41 10.66 15.08
C ALA A 128 4.54 11.26 15.95
N LYS A 129 5.76 10.73 15.82
CA LYS A 129 6.88 11.07 16.70
C LYS A 129 7.62 12.33 16.25
N ASN A 130 8.62 12.77 17.02
CA ASN A 130 9.68 13.70 16.59
C ASN A 130 9.20 14.92 15.77
N GLN A 131 8.17 15.62 16.26
CA GLN A 131 7.62 16.83 15.63
C GLN A 131 7.02 16.61 14.23
N TRP A 132 6.63 15.39 13.88
CA TRP A 132 5.82 15.12 12.71
C TRP A 132 4.39 15.62 12.90
N ARG A 133 3.86 16.30 11.88
CA ARG A 133 2.50 16.84 11.87
C ARG A 133 1.78 16.36 10.63
N VAL A 134 0.62 15.73 10.83
CA VAL A 134 -0.27 15.33 9.74
C VAL A 134 -1.26 16.46 9.49
N ARG A 135 -1.30 16.95 8.25
CA ARG A 135 -2.15 18.06 7.78
C ARG A 135 -2.76 17.73 6.43
N ARG A 136 -3.68 18.55 5.94
CA ARG A 136 -4.46 18.32 4.70
C ARG A 136 -4.36 19.46 3.69
N ASP A 137 -3.98 20.64 4.17
CA ASP A 137 -4.08 21.95 3.50
C ASP A 137 -2.72 22.47 3.00
N GLN A 138 -1.71 21.60 2.91
CA GLN A 138 -0.38 21.99 2.47
C GLN A 138 -0.24 21.85 0.95
N GLN A 139 0.43 22.79 0.29
CA GLN A 139 0.65 22.72 -1.16
C GLN A 139 1.60 21.57 -1.57
N LYS A 140 2.51 21.17 -0.67
CA LYS A 140 3.49 20.11 -0.90
C LYS A 140 3.14 18.86 -0.10
N LEU A 141 3.53 17.70 -0.63
CA LEU A 141 3.34 16.41 0.02
C LEU A 141 4.06 16.34 1.38
N LEU A 142 5.31 16.81 1.42
CA LEU A 142 6.11 16.91 2.64
C LEU A 142 6.82 18.26 2.67
N THR A 143 6.85 18.89 3.83
CA THR A 143 7.60 20.13 4.08
C THR A 143 8.35 20.02 5.40
N THR A 144 9.61 20.40 5.42
CA THR A 144 10.39 20.54 6.66
C THR A 144 10.00 21.82 7.39
N VAL A 145 9.70 21.73 8.69
CA VAL A 145 9.32 22.87 9.52
C VAL A 145 10.09 22.82 10.84
N GLY A 146 11.05 23.73 11.02
CA GLY A 146 11.97 23.70 12.15
C GLY A 146 12.79 22.39 12.12
N THR A 147 12.70 21.62 13.21
CA THR A 147 13.36 20.31 13.35
C THR A 147 12.47 19.13 12.94
N GLY A 148 11.23 19.37 12.52
CA GLY A 148 10.27 18.32 12.18
C GLY A 148 9.73 18.43 10.77
N TYR A 149 8.62 17.73 10.52
CA TYR A 149 8.01 17.62 9.19
C TYR A 149 6.50 17.81 9.23
N VAL A 150 5.95 18.37 8.17
CA VAL A 150 4.51 18.43 7.91
C VAL A 150 4.21 17.61 6.68
N ILE A 151 3.41 16.54 6.84
CA ILE A 151 2.94 15.71 5.74
C ILE A 151 1.50 16.06 5.37
N ASN A 152 1.23 16.20 4.07
CA ASN A 152 -0.12 16.29 3.56
C ASN A 152 -0.71 14.90 3.31
N VAL A 153 -1.65 14.47 4.17
CA VAL A 153 -2.30 13.16 4.04
C VAL A 153 -3.13 13.01 2.76
N MET A 154 -3.73 14.09 2.26
CA MET A 154 -4.50 14.04 1.01
C MET A 154 -3.58 13.72 -0.17
N LEU A 155 -2.43 14.38 -0.25
CA LEU A 155 -1.46 14.18 -1.33
C LEU A 155 -0.75 12.83 -1.19
N PHE A 156 -0.45 12.40 0.03
CA PHE A 156 0.13 11.08 0.28
C PHE A 156 -0.83 9.97 -0.17
N HIS A 157 -2.09 10.02 0.27
CA HIS A 157 -3.11 9.03 -0.10
C HIS A 157 -3.33 8.99 -1.62
N ALA A 158 -3.44 10.15 -2.27
CA ALA A 158 -3.57 10.24 -3.72
C ALA A 158 -2.36 9.59 -4.44
N ALA A 159 -1.14 9.79 -3.92
CA ALA A 159 0.06 9.15 -4.46
C ALA A 159 0.03 7.62 -4.31
N ILE A 160 -0.47 7.09 -3.18
CA ILE A 160 -0.64 5.64 -2.99
C ILE A 160 -1.59 5.05 -4.04
N LYS A 161 -2.75 5.69 -4.26
CA LYS A 161 -3.73 5.26 -5.27
C LYS A 161 -3.13 5.25 -6.67
N ALA A 162 -2.43 6.33 -7.04
CA ALA A 162 -1.76 6.42 -8.34
C ALA A 162 -0.67 5.34 -8.51
N ILE A 163 0.07 5.00 -7.47
CA ILE A 163 1.07 3.93 -7.51
C ILE A 163 0.41 2.56 -7.62
N LEU A 164 -0.71 2.32 -6.93
CA LEU A 164 -1.46 1.08 -7.08
C LEU A 164 -1.96 0.92 -8.52
N ASP A 165 -2.54 1.97 -9.11
CA ASP A 165 -3.03 1.95 -10.48
C ASP A 165 -1.91 1.66 -11.49
N ASP A 166 -0.77 2.33 -11.33
CA ASP A 166 0.43 2.09 -12.15
C ASP A 166 0.93 0.65 -12.01
N TYR A 167 1.04 0.13 -10.78
CA TYR A 167 1.43 -1.26 -10.53
C TYR A 167 0.49 -2.26 -11.21
N LEU A 168 -0.84 -2.06 -11.08
CA LEU A 168 -1.83 -2.95 -11.67
C LEU A 168 -1.83 -2.87 -13.21
N ALA A 169 -1.60 -1.69 -13.78
CA ALA A 169 -1.46 -1.51 -15.22
C ALA A 169 -0.20 -2.22 -15.74
N GLN A 170 0.92 -2.13 -15.03
CA GLN A 170 2.17 -2.81 -15.41
C GLN A 170 2.05 -4.34 -15.40
N LEU A 171 1.23 -4.92 -14.52
CA LEU A 171 0.97 -6.36 -14.52
C LEU A 171 0.20 -6.83 -15.78
N LEU A 172 -0.53 -5.95 -16.46
CA LEU A 172 -1.24 -6.28 -17.69
C LEU A 172 -0.33 -6.29 -18.92
N LEU A 173 0.91 -5.81 -18.81
CA LEU A 173 1.89 -5.79 -19.88
C LEU A 173 2.72 -7.08 -19.87
N PRO A 174 2.65 -7.93 -20.91
CA PRO A 174 3.39 -9.20 -20.97
C PRO A 174 4.90 -9.03 -20.88
N GLU A 175 5.45 -7.93 -21.38
CA GLU A 175 6.88 -7.64 -21.34
C GLU A 175 7.43 -7.44 -19.91
N ASN A 176 6.56 -7.24 -18.91
CA ASN A 176 6.95 -7.11 -17.51
C ASN A 176 7.07 -8.47 -16.80
N ASP A 177 7.71 -9.44 -17.46
CA ASP A 177 7.84 -10.83 -16.98
C ASP A 177 8.32 -10.92 -15.54
N LYS A 178 9.32 -10.12 -15.15
CA LYS A 178 9.86 -10.16 -13.79
C LYS A 178 8.85 -9.66 -12.74
N LEU A 179 8.11 -8.61 -13.05
CA LEU A 179 7.07 -8.09 -12.15
C LEU A 179 5.95 -9.11 -11.98
N ARG A 180 5.60 -9.79 -13.08
CA ARG A 180 4.62 -10.86 -13.14
C ARG A 180 5.04 -12.08 -12.30
N GLU A 181 6.28 -12.53 -12.44
CA GLU A 181 6.86 -13.59 -11.59
C GLU A 181 6.82 -13.23 -10.11
N ASN A 182 7.20 -12.00 -9.78
CA ASN A 182 7.27 -11.55 -8.40
C ASN A 182 5.90 -11.60 -7.69
N LEU A 183 4.80 -11.32 -8.40
CA LEU A 183 3.45 -11.43 -7.82
C LEU A 183 3.04 -12.88 -7.48
N TRP A 184 3.63 -13.87 -8.16
CA TRP A 184 3.31 -15.29 -7.98
C TRP A 184 4.19 -16.00 -6.95
N THR A 185 5.09 -15.25 -6.29
CA THR A 185 5.99 -15.75 -5.23
C THR A 185 5.25 -15.83 -3.91
#